data_AF-A0A3C1XEV8-F1
#
_entry.id   AF-A0A3C1XEV8-F1
#
_cell.length_a   1.000
_cell.length_b   1.000
_cell.length_c   1.000
_cell.angle_alpha   90.00
_cell.angle_beta   90.00
_cell.angle_gamma   90.00
#
_symmetry.space_group_name_H-M   'P 1'
#
loop_
_entity.id
_entity.type
_entity.pdbx_description
1 polymer ?
#
loop_
_entity_poly.entity_id
_entity_poly.type
_entity_poly.pdbx_seq_one_letter_code
_entity_poly.pdbx_strand_id
1 'polypeptide(L)'
;MVDYYTELKIDKSLGITDISKELIKLESTWRRRELTNPDKAAKVIALILEAREIFKTEESRRQYDRKLTGEDKGGEQRNREEQSRQQLEKSKNDAVKFFESEQYDLALLTVNNALSFMSALGIEDDSILSLAADIYRCNG
;
A
#
# COMPACT_ATOMS: atom_id res chain seq x y z
N MET A 1 9.04 8.79 -3.91
CA MET A 1 9.75 8.53 -2.64
C MET A 1 11.01 9.37 -2.66
N VAL A 2 11.27 10.13 -1.60
CA VAL A 2 12.45 10.99 -1.50
C VAL A 2 13.62 10.14 -1.01
N ASP A 3 14.77 10.23 -1.68
CA ASP A 3 16.00 9.55 -1.25
C ASP A 3 16.74 10.42 -0.23
N TYR A 4 16.53 10.13 1.06
CA TYR A 4 17.14 10.86 2.17
C TYR A 4 18.66 10.70 2.20
N TYR A 5 19.21 9.61 1.64
CA TYR A 5 20.66 9.46 1.53
C TYR A 5 21.25 10.50 0.57
N THR A 6 20.59 10.70 -0.58
CA THR A 6 21.02 11.66 -1.59
C THR A 6 20.73 13.11 -1.17
N GLU A 7 19.53 13.40 -0.65
CA GLU A 7 19.11 14.75 -0.26
C GLU A 7 19.90 15.28 0.94
N LEU A 8 20.16 14.44 1.94
CA LEU A 8 20.92 14.83 3.13
C LEU A 8 22.42 14.56 3.00
N LYS A 9 22.86 14.03 1.85
CA LYS A 9 24.24 13.61 1.58
C LYS A 9 24.81 12.68 2.66
N ILE A 10 23.98 11.74 3.10
CA ILE A 10 24.32 10.75 4.11
C ILE A 10 24.77 9.48 3.40
N ASP A 11 25.92 8.95 3.81
CA ASP A 11 26.43 7.70 3.26
C ASP A 11 25.56 6.52 3.74
N LYS A 12 25.01 5.77 2.77
CA LYS A 12 24.16 4.60 3.01
C LYS A 12 24.92 3.45 3.69
N SER A 13 26.25 3.42 3.61
CA SER A 13 27.08 2.41 4.29
C SER A 13 27.17 2.61 5.80
N LEU A 14 26.77 3.78 6.32
CA LEU A 14 26.84 4.08 7.75
C LEU A 14 25.82 3.28 8.57
N GLY A 15 26.21 2.97 9.82
CA GLY A 15 25.31 2.41 10.82
C GLY A 15 24.25 3.42 11.27
N ILE A 16 23.14 2.93 11.83
CA ILE A 16 22.02 3.77 12.29
C ILE A 16 22.47 4.83 13.30
N THR A 17 23.39 4.46 14.18
CA THR A 17 23.96 5.36 15.18
C THR A 17 24.73 6.51 14.53
N ASP A 18 25.44 6.26 13.44
CA ASP A 18 26.22 7.28 12.74
C ASP A 18 25.34 8.14 11.83
N ILE A 19 24.34 7.55 11.19
CA ILE A 19 23.28 8.30 10.48
C ILE A 19 22.58 9.27 11.44
N SER A 20 22.22 8.80 12.63
CA SER A 20 21.58 9.64 13.66
C SER A 20 22.48 10.80 14.10
N LYS A 21 23.79 10.57 14.26
CA LYS A 21 24.76 11.63 14.59
C LYS A 21 24.87 12.66 13.46
N GLU A 22 24.93 12.23 12.21
CA GLU A 22 24.98 13.13 11.06
C GLU A 22 23.70 13.95 10.92
N LEU A 23 22.53 13.35 11.13
CA LEU A 23 21.25 14.07 11.16
C LEU A 23 21.21 15.17 12.23
N ILE A 24 21.70 14.89 13.44
CA ILE A 24 21.77 15.88 14.53
C ILE A 24 22.72 17.04 14.17
N LYS A 25 23.87 16.76 13.55
CA LYS A 25 24.80 17.79 13.09
C LYS A 25 24.19 18.66 11.99
N LEU A 26 23.52 18.03 11.03
CA LEU A 26 22.82 18.72 9.94
C LEU A 26 21.70 19.61 10.51
N GLU A 27 20.90 19.11 11.46
CA GLU A 27 19.85 19.90 12.10
C GLU A 27 20.43 21.15 12.77
N SER A 28 21.50 21.01 13.57
CA SER A 28 22.16 22.14 14.23
C SER A 28 22.70 23.16 13.22
N THR A 29 23.23 22.68 12.10
CA THR A 29 23.77 23.54 11.03
C THR A 29 22.67 24.33 10.33
N TRP A 30 21.55 23.67 10.00
CA TRP A 30 20.43 24.29 9.31
C TRP A 30 19.61 25.22 10.22
N ARG A 31 19.46 24.91 11.51
CA ARG A 31 18.91 25.80 12.53
C ARG A 31 19.68 27.12 12.63
N ARG A 32 21.01 27.08 12.58
CA ARG A 32 21.81 28.32 12.57
C ARG A 32 21.65 29.11 11.26
N ARG A 33 21.46 28.41 10.14
CA ARG A 33 21.24 29.01 8.81
C ARG A 33 19.81 29.51 8.61
N GLU A 34 18.89 29.17 9.49
CA GLU A 34 17.50 29.67 9.50
C GLU A 34 17.46 31.20 9.60
N LEU A 35 18.43 31.81 10.32
CA LEU A 35 18.57 33.27 10.38
C LEU A 35 18.92 33.91 9.03
N THR A 36 19.58 33.17 8.14
CA THR A 36 20.10 33.71 6.87
C THR A 36 19.28 33.26 5.67
N ASN A 37 18.64 32.09 5.73
CA ASN A 37 17.80 31.53 4.66
C ASN A 37 16.66 30.69 5.27
N PRO A 38 15.59 31.33 5.77
CA PRO A 38 14.52 30.64 6.49
C PRO A 38 13.79 29.62 5.62
N ASP A 39 13.47 29.94 4.36
CA ASP A 39 12.74 29.04 3.45
C ASP A 39 13.49 27.74 3.13
N LYS A 40 14.80 27.83 2.91
CA LYS A 40 15.63 26.65 2.63
C LYS A 40 15.90 25.84 3.90
N ALA A 41 16.15 26.53 5.01
CA ALA A 41 16.36 25.87 6.29
C ALA A 41 15.12 25.09 6.74
N ALA A 42 13.93 25.67 6.65
CA ALA A 42 12.68 25.01 7.01
C ALA A 42 12.44 23.72 6.19
N LYS A 43 12.67 23.77 4.88
CA LYS A 43 12.55 22.59 4.00
C LYS A 43 13.54 21.48 4.38
N VAL A 44 14.80 21.83 4.62
CA VAL A 44 15.82 20.83 4.98
C VAL A 44 15.59 20.29 6.39
N ILE A 45 15.16 21.12 7.34
CA ILE A 45 14.80 20.67 8.70
C ILE A 45 13.62 19.69 8.65
N ALA A 46 12.60 19.95 7.82
CA ALA A 46 11.49 19.01 7.62
C ALA A 46 11.98 17.65 7.08
N LEU A 47 12.87 17.66 6.08
CA LEU A 47 13.49 16.43 5.55
C LEU A 47 14.31 15.68 6.61
N ILE A 48 15.03 16.39 7.47
CA ILE A 48 15.82 15.79 8.56
C ILE A 48 14.90 15.12 9.59
N LEU A 49 13.78 15.75 9.94
CA LEU A 49 12.80 15.19 10.88
C LEU A 49 12.16 13.92 10.32
N GLU A 50 11.79 13.93 9.04
CA GLU A 50 11.21 12.75 8.38
C GLU A 50 12.23 11.61 8.28
N ALA A 51 13.47 11.92 7.87
CA ALA A 51 14.57 10.96 7.85
C ALA A 51 14.85 10.37 9.25
N ARG A 52 14.74 11.17 10.31
CA ARG A 52 14.96 10.71 11.69
C ARG A 52 13.92 9.69 12.14
N GLU A 53 12.65 9.86 11.77
CA GLU A 53 11.62 8.87 12.08
C GLU A 53 11.83 7.58 11.28
N ILE A 54 12.27 7.69 10.02
CA ILE A 54 12.57 6.54 9.16
C ILE A 54 13.79 5.76 9.67
N PHE A 55 14.85 6.45 10.08
CA PHE A 55 16.09 5.82 10.57
C PHE A 55 16.09 5.56 12.08
N LYS A 56 14.94 5.65 12.73
CA LYS A 56 14.80 5.44 14.18
C LYS A 56 15.10 4.01 14.61
N THR A 57 14.70 3.04 13.80
CA THR A 57 14.91 1.61 14.05
C THR A 57 15.47 0.93 12.82
N GLU A 58 16.15 -0.19 13.03
CA GLU A 58 16.71 -0.97 11.92
C GLU A 58 15.63 -1.58 11.03
N GLU A 59 14.47 -1.89 11.61
CA GLU A 59 13.31 -2.37 10.87
C GLU A 59 12.72 -1.28 9.95
N SER A 60 12.53 -0.06 10.46
CA SER A 60 12.06 1.08 9.65
C SER A 60 13.04 1.44 8.54
N ARG A 61 14.36 1.40 8.82
CA ARG A 61 15.39 1.57 7.79
C ARG A 61 15.30 0.51 6.71
N ARG A 62 15.16 -0.77 7.08
CA ARG A 62 15.04 -1.87 6.10
C ARG A 62 13.77 -1.75 5.25
N GLN A 63 12.65 -1.36 5.84
CA GLN A 63 11.42 -1.10 5.10
C GLN A 63 11.59 0.07 4.12
N TYR A 64 12.24 1.15 4.56
CA TYR A 64 12.58 2.28 3.70
C TYR A 64 13.53 1.87 2.57
N ASP A 65 14.57 1.10 2.87
CA ASP A 65 15.51 0.59 1.86
C ASP A 65 14.81 -0.27 0.81
N ARG A 66 13.88 -1.15 1.22
CA ARG A 66 13.04 -1.96 0.31
C ARG A 66 12.07 -1.13 -0.54
N LYS A 67 11.49 -0.09 0.06
CA LYS A 67 10.64 0.86 -0.68
C LYS A 67 11.46 1.68 -1.68
N LEU A 68 12.68 2.04 -1.33
CA LEU A 68 13.61 2.80 -2.17
C LEU A 68 14.12 1.97 -3.35
N THR A 69 14.39 0.68 -3.15
CA THR A 69 14.77 -0.27 -4.22
C THR A 69 13.59 -0.72 -5.07
N GLY A 70 12.36 -0.39 -4.70
CA GLY A 70 11.15 -0.82 -5.40
C GLY A 70 10.79 -2.29 -5.19
N GLU A 71 11.48 -2.99 -4.28
CA GLU A 71 11.21 -4.39 -3.92
C GLU A 71 9.88 -4.56 -3.17
N ASP A 72 9.31 -3.48 -2.63
CA ASP A 72 8.03 -3.50 -1.91
C ASP A 72 6.80 -3.66 -2.82
N LYS A 73 6.97 -3.58 -4.15
CA LYS A 73 5.88 -3.88 -5.11
C LYS A 73 5.34 -5.30 -4.96
N GLY A 74 6.14 -6.25 -4.47
CA GLY A 74 5.69 -7.62 -4.24
C GLY A 74 4.77 -7.78 -3.02
N GLY A 75 4.89 -6.91 -1.99
CA GLY A 75 4.09 -6.96 -0.78
C GLY A 75 2.71 -6.30 -0.96
N GLU A 76 2.68 -5.12 -1.60
CA GLU A 76 1.43 -4.41 -1.90
C GLU A 76 0.57 -5.18 -2.92
N GLN A 77 1.19 -5.81 -3.92
CA GLN A 77 0.49 -6.65 -4.89
C GLN A 77 -0.15 -7.87 -4.22
N ARG A 78 0.60 -8.58 -3.35
CA ARG A 78 0.07 -9.72 -2.58
C ARG A 78 -1.08 -9.32 -1.66
N ASN A 79 -0.98 -8.18 -0.98
CA ASN A 79 -2.06 -7.69 -0.12
C ASN A 79 -3.32 -7.34 -0.94
N ARG A 80 -3.14 -6.71 -2.12
CA ARG A 80 -4.25 -6.41 -3.03
C ARG A 80 -4.91 -7.68 -3.59
N GLU A 81 -4.13 -8.69 -3.96
CA GLU A 81 -4.63 -9.98 -4.44
C GLU A 81 -5.40 -10.72 -3.33
N GLU A 82 -4.89 -10.70 -2.09
CA GLU A 82 -5.54 -11.32 -0.94
C GLU A 82 -6.85 -10.61 -0.56
N GLN A 83 -6.87 -9.27 -0.56
CA GLN A 83 -8.10 -8.49 -0.39
C GLN A 83 -9.12 -8.78 -1.50
N SER A 84 -8.66 -8.90 -2.74
CA SER A 84 -9.53 -9.20 -3.88
C SER A 84 -10.14 -10.60 -3.77
N ARG A 85 -9.38 -11.58 -3.27
CA ARG A 85 -9.88 -12.94 -2.98
C ARG A 85 -10.91 -12.96 -1.85
N GLN A 86 -10.68 -12.22 -0.77
CA GLN A 86 -11.65 -12.09 0.32
C GLN A 86 -12.95 -11.44 -0.18
N GLN A 87 -12.84 -10.42 -1.03
CA GLN A 87 -13.99 -9.73 -1.60
C GLN A 87 -14.76 -10.61 -2.60
N LEU A 88 -14.06 -11.46 -3.36
CA LEU A 88 -14.66 -12.49 -4.23
C LEU A 88 -15.49 -13.48 -3.41
N GLU A 89 -14.90 -14.08 -2.37
CA GLU A 89 -15.58 -15.01 -1.47
C GLU A 89 -16.80 -14.39 -0.78
N LYS A 90 -16.67 -13.13 -0.35
CA LYS A 90 -17.79 -12.40 0.23
C LYS A 90 -18.91 -12.18 -0.80
N SER A 91 -18.57 -11.72 -2.00
CA SER A 91 -19.55 -11.46 -3.07
C SER A 91 -20.27 -12.73 -3.51
N LYS A 92 -19.57 -13.86 -3.56
CA LYS A 92 -20.14 -15.19 -3.81
C LYS A 92 -21.16 -15.57 -2.73
N ASN A 93 -20.77 -15.48 -1.46
CA ASN A 93 -21.66 -15.80 -0.34
C ASN A 93 -22.89 -14.88 -0.29
N ASP A 94 -22.71 -13.59 -0.57
CA ASP A 94 -23.81 -12.63 -0.61
C ASP A 94 -24.74 -12.93 -1.80
N ALA A 95 -24.20 -13.28 -2.97
CA ALA A 95 -25.00 -13.68 -4.13
C ALA A 95 -25.85 -14.93 -3.86
N VAL A 96 -25.31 -15.95 -3.20
CA VAL A 96 -26.06 -17.14 -2.78
C VAL A 96 -27.20 -16.75 -1.84
N LYS A 97 -26.93 -15.94 -0.81
CA LYS A 97 -27.97 -15.50 0.14
C LYS A 97 -29.09 -14.70 -0.51
N PHE A 98 -28.74 -13.79 -1.43
CA PHE A 98 -29.75 -13.01 -2.14
C PHE A 98 -30.57 -13.88 -3.08
N PHE A 99 -29.95 -14.87 -3.74
CA PHE A 99 -30.65 -15.83 -4.57
C PHE A 99 -31.61 -16.72 -3.75
N GLU A 100 -31.15 -17.25 -2.62
CA GLU A 100 -32.00 -18.01 -1.68
C GLU A 100 -33.14 -17.18 -1.09
N SER A 101 -32.97 -15.86 -0.98
CA SER A 101 -33.98 -14.91 -0.50
C SER A 101 -34.89 -14.38 -1.61
N GLU A 102 -34.80 -14.94 -2.83
CA GLU A 102 -35.55 -14.50 -4.03
C GLU A 102 -35.30 -13.03 -4.45
N GLN A 103 -34.22 -12.42 -3.95
CA GLN A 103 -33.80 -11.06 -4.28
C GLN A 103 -32.92 -11.08 -5.54
N TYR A 104 -33.51 -11.45 -6.67
CA TYR A 104 -32.76 -11.73 -7.91
C TYR A 104 -31.97 -10.53 -8.44
N ASP A 105 -32.47 -9.30 -8.30
CA ASP A 105 -31.75 -8.09 -8.74
C ASP A 105 -30.48 -7.84 -7.92
N LEU A 106 -30.55 -8.07 -6.61
CA LEU A 106 -29.39 -7.95 -5.72
C LEU A 106 -28.41 -9.10 -5.94
N ALA A 107 -28.92 -10.32 -6.13
CA ALA A 107 -28.12 -11.49 -6.48
C ALA A 107 -27.33 -11.25 -7.78
N LEU A 108 -27.99 -10.68 -8.80
CA LEU A 108 -27.38 -10.33 -10.09
C LEU A 108 -26.25 -9.30 -9.95
N LEU A 109 -26.47 -8.26 -9.15
CA LEU A 109 -25.45 -7.24 -8.91
C LEU A 109 -24.24 -7.84 -8.18
N THR A 110 -24.47 -8.67 -7.16
CA THR A 110 -23.38 -9.33 -6.42
C THR A 110 -22.62 -10.36 -7.24
N VAL A 111 -23.30 -11.16 -8.08
CA VAL A 111 -22.63 -12.17 -8.91
C VAL A 111 -21.80 -11.51 -10.02
N ASN A 112 -22.26 -10.39 -10.59
CA ASN A 112 -21.46 -9.62 -11.55
C ASN A 112 -20.21 -8.99 -10.92
N ASN A 113 -20.33 -8.55 -9.67
CA ASN A 113 -19.17 -8.09 -8.92
C ASN A 113 -18.17 -9.24 -8.69
N ALA A 114 -18.66 -10.43 -8.31
CA ALA A 114 -17.82 -11.63 -8.17
C ALA A 114 -17.13 -12.02 -9.50
N LEU A 115 -17.85 -12.01 -10.62
CA LEU A 115 -17.29 -12.29 -11.95
C LEU A 115 -16.19 -11.28 -12.34
N SER A 116 -16.36 -10.01 -11.97
CA SER A 116 -15.35 -8.96 -12.21
C SER A 116 -14.06 -9.22 -11.44
N PHE A 117 -14.16 -9.62 -10.16
CA PHE A 117 -12.99 -10.00 -9.36
C PHE A 117 -12.33 -11.29 -9.87
N MET A 118 -13.13 -12.27 -10.28
CA MET A 118 -12.67 -13.53 -10.85
C MET A 118 -11.85 -13.31 -12.13
N SER A 119 -12.35 -12.46 -13.04
CA SER A 119 -11.64 -12.06 -14.25
C SER A 119 -10.36 -11.28 -13.95
N ALA A 120 -10.39 -10.35 -12.99
CA ALA A 120 -9.22 -9.57 -12.59
C ALA A 120 -8.11 -10.44 -11.96
N LEU A 121 -8.48 -11.53 -11.27
CA LEU A 121 -7.55 -12.47 -10.65
C LEU A 121 -7.12 -13.62 -11.57
N GLY A 122 -7.73 -13.76 -12.75
CA GLY A 122 -7.49 -14.90 -13.65
C GLY A 122 -7.86 -16.24 -13.03
N ILE A 123 -8.84 -16.27 -12.13
CA ILE A 123 -9.34 -17.47 -11.48
C ILE A 123 -10.53 -18.00 -12.31
N GLU A 124 -10.64 -19.31 -12.48
CA GLU A 124 -11.84 -19.94 -13.01
C GLU A 124 -12.54 -20.65 -11.84
N ASP A 125 -13.75 -20.18 -11.48
CA ASP A 125 -14.59 -20.83 -10.48
C ASP A 125 -15.95 -21.20 -11.11
N ASP A 126 -16.07 -22.46 -11.49
CA ASP A 126 -17.28 -23.05 -12.09
C ASP A 126 -18.52 -22.85 -11.21
N SER A 127 -18.37 -22.77 -9.89
CA SER A 127 -19.50 -22.58 -8.99
C SER A 127 -20.08 -21.16 -9.08
N ILE A 128 -19.24 -20.15 -9.31
CA ILE A 128 -19.69 -18.77 -9.54
C ILE A 128 -20.37 -18.66 -10.91
N LEU A 129 -19.81 -19.33 -11.93
CA LEU A 129 -20.40 -19.37 -13.28
C LEU A 129 -21.76 -20.07 -13.28
N SER A 130 -21.89 -21.19 -12.58
CA SER A 130 -23.17 -21.90 -12.42
C SER A 130 -24.20 -21.02 -11.70
N LEU A 131 -23.81 -20.38 -10.59
CA LEU A 131 -24.68 -19.48 -9.84
C LEU A 131 -25.14 -18.28 -10.70
N ALA A 132 -24.23 -17.71 -11.48
CA ALA A 132 -24.56 -16.63 -12.40
C ALA A 132 -25.59 -17.08 -13.44
N ALA A 133 -25.41 -18.26 -14.03
CA ALA A 133 -26.35 -18.82 -15.01
C ALA A 133 -27.76 -19.02 -14.42
N ASP A 134 -27.86 -19.52 -13.19
CA ASP A 134 -29.14 -19.68 -12.49
C ASP A 134 -29.79 -18.33 -12.17
N ILE A 135 -29.02 -17.35 -11.69
CA ILE A 135 -29.53 -15.99 -11.42
C ILE A 135 -30.01 -15.32 -12.72
N TYR A 136 -29.24 -15.41 -13.80
CA TYR A 136 -29.63 -14.85 -15.11
C TYR A 136 -30.92 -15.48 -15.63
N ARG A 137 -31.12 -16.77 -15.41
CA ARG A 137 -32.37 -17.46 -15.79
C ARG A 137 -33.57 -16.98 -14.96
N CYS A 138 -33.38 -16.66 -13.68
CA CYS A 138 -34.46 -16.21 -12.80
C CYS A 138 -34.77 -14.71 -12.90
N ASN A 139 -33.84 -13.90 -13.44
CA ASN A 139 -34.00 -12.45 -13.59
C ASN A 139 -34.45 -12.02 -15.00
N GLY A 140 -34.42 -12.92 -15.99
CA GLY A 140 -34.91 -12.69 -17.37
C GLY A 140 -36.38 -13.03 -17.55
#